data_AF-A0A951L9E5-F1
#
_entry.id   AF-A0A951L9E5-F1
#
_cell.length_a   1.000
_cell.length_b   1.000
_cell.length_c   1.000
_cell.angle_alpha   90.00
_cell.angle_beta   90.00
_cell.angle_gamma   90.00
#
_symmetry.space_group_name_H-M   'P 1'
#
loop_
_entity.id
_entity.type
_entity.pdbx_description
1 polymer ?
#
loop_
_entity_poly.entity_id
_entity_poly.type
_entity_poly.pdbx_seq_one_letter_code
_entity_poly.pdbx_strand_id
1 'polypeptide(L)'
;MTDATTQDLPVAEEIRPPRTHGIIAWLRANLFSNIFNSLLTLLALYILVMAVPPLVRWGLVDAVWSAPNGQACRAASGDAGACWAFIGAKVRFILFGRYPYDEQWRPSVVVLIFLVMLGASCNQRWWGRPLIGLWVVGLAAAFILMGGGILGLSAVDTLLWNGLPLTLILAV
;
A
#
# COMPACT_ATOMS: atom_id res chain seq x y z
N MET A 1 4.24 65.00 -47.27
CA MET A 1 5.35 64.04 -47.50
C MET A 1 6.04 63.90 -46.16
N THR A 2 5.68 62.97 -45.28
CA THR A 2 5.48 61.53 -45.47
C THR A 2 4.38 61.02 -44.51
N ASP A 3 3.38 60.34 -45.04
CA ASP A 3 2.44 59.54 -44.24
C ASP A 3 3.10 58.19 -43.94
N ALA A 4 3.19 57.84 -42.67
CA ALA A 4 3.73 56.55 -42.23
C ALA A 4 2.60 55.51 -42.24
N THR A 5 2.56 54.68 -43.26
CA THR A 5 1.67 53.52 -43.33
C THR A 5 2.14 52.47 -42.33
N THR A 6 1.52 52.42 -41.16
CA THR A 6 1.66 51.32 -40.21
C THR A 6 1.06 50.07 -40.85
N GLN A 7 1.93 49.14 -41.24
CA GLN A 7 1.53 47.88 -41.85
C GLN A 7 1.16 46.90 -40.74
N ASP A 8 -0.15 46.72 -40.50
CA ASP A 8 -0.66 45.71 -39.57
C ASP A 8 -0.28 44.31 -40.08
N LEU A 9 0.71 43.68 -39.44
CA LEU A 9 1.05 42.29 -39.70
C LEU A 9 -0.03 41.39 -39.07
N PRO A 10 -0.51 40.35 -39.77
CA PRO A 10 -1.53 39.45 -39.23
C PRO A 10 -0.98 38.77 -37.99
N VAL A 11 -1.66 38.96 -36.85
CA VAL A 11 -1.38 38.23 -35.61
C VAL A 11 -1.53 36.76 -35.93
N ALA A 12 -0.42 36.02 -35.87
CA ALA A 12 -0.42 34.57 -36.07
C ALA A 12 -1.42 33.96 -35.09
N GLU A 13 -2.51 33.41 -35.60
CA GLU A 13 -3.48 32.69 -34.79
C GLU A 13 -2.75 31.49 -34.16
N GLU A 14 -2.52 31.57 -32.85
CA GLU A 14 -1.91 30.49 -32.09
C GLU A 14 -2.87 29.30 -32.11
N ILE A 15 -2.62 28.33 -33.01
CA ILE A 15 -3.32 27.06 -33.04
C ILE A 15 -2.96 26.32 -31.74
N ARG A 16 -3.76 26.52 -30.69
CA ARG A 16 -3.65 25.71 -29.48
C ARG A 16 -3.90 24.24 -29.87
N PRO A 17 -3.03 23.30 -29.46
CA PRO A 17 -3.25 21.89 -29.75
C PRO A 17 -4.62 21.49 -29.21
N PRO A 18 -5.40 20.68 -29.97
CA PRO A 18 -6.71 20.25 -29.53
C PRO A 18 -6.57 19.60 -28.16
N ARG A 19 -7.21 20.19 -27.14
CA ARG A 19 -7.18 19.70 -25.77
C ARG A 19 -7.91 18.36 -25.71
N THR A 20 -7.20 17.25 -25.92
CA THR A 20 -7.67 15.89 -25.67
C THR A 20 -7.60 15.56 -24.18
N HIS A 21 -8.16 16.43 -23.32
CA HIS A 21 -8.23 16.20 -21.89
C HIS A 21 -9.67 15.94 -21.49
N GLY A 22 -10.00 14.67 -21.31
CA GLY A 22 -11.27 14.20 -20.78
C GLY A 22 -11.18 12.72 -20.42
N ILE A 23 -11.95 12.27 -19.42
CA ILE A 23 -11.92 10.89 -18.93
C ILE A 23 -12.14 9.90 -20.07
N ILE A 24 -13.09 10.19 -20.96
CA ILE A 24 -13.42 9.35 -22.13
C ILE A 24 -12.25 9.29 -23.13
N ALA A 25 -11.61 10.43 -23.40
CA ALA A 25 -10.45 10.50 -24.29
C ALA A 25 -9.26 9.71 -23.71
N TRP A 26 -9.05 9.79 -22.39
CA TRP A 26 -8.03 9.01 -21.68
C TRP A 26 -8.33 7.50 -21.71
N LEU A 27 -9.57 7.10 -21.44
CA LEU A 27 -9.99 5.68 -21.49
C LEU A 27 -9.73 5.08 -22.88
N ARG A 28 -10.10 5.81 -23.94
CA ARG A 28 -9.85 5.36 -25.32
C ARG A 28 -8.36 5.29 -25.63
N ALA A 29 -7.58 6.28 -25.20
CA ALA A 29 -6.15 6.33 -25.46
C ALA A 29 -5.34 5.29 -24.66
N ASN A 30 -5.81 4.87 -23.47
CA ASN A 30 -5.06 3.98 -22.59
C ASN A 30 -5.59 2.54 -22.58
N LEU A 31 -6.91 2.32 -22.43
CA LEU A 31 -7.49 0.98 -22.33
C LEU A 31 -7.93 0.38 -23.67
N PHE A 32 -8.37 1.22 -24.61
CA PHE A 32 -8.91 0.77 -25.90
C PHE A 32 -8.08 1.24 -27.09
N SER A 33 -6.77 1.40 -26.90
CA SER A 33 -5.87 1.94 -27.93
C SER A 33 -5.63 0.98 -29.10
N ASN A 34 -5.74 -0.33 -28.88
CA ASN A 34 -5.67 -1.35 -29.92
C ASN A 34 -6.56 -2.56 -29.57
N ILE A 35 -6.70 -3.51 -30.50
CA ILE A 35 -7.54 -4.70 -30.33
C ILE A 35 -7.07 -5.55 -29.14
N PHE A 36 -5.76 -5.74 -28.98
CA PHE A 36 -5.19 -6.52 -27.88
C PHE A 36 -5.50 -5.90 -26.51
N ASN A 37 -5.26 -4.60 -26.34
CA ASN A 37 -5.57 -3.84 -25.13
C ASN A 37 -7.07 -3.83 -24.84
N SER A 38 -7.90 -3.75 -25.88
CA SER A 38 -9.36 -3.84 -25.72
C SER A 38 -9.79 -5.22 -25.21
N LEU A 39 -9.24 -6.30 -25.77
CA LEU A 39 -9.50 -7.66 -25.30
C LEU A 39 -9.02 -7.88 -23.87
N LEU A 40 -7.81 -7.41 -23.54
CA LEU A 40 -7.26 -7.49 -22.18
C LEU A 40 -8.12 -6.71 -21.18
N THR A 41 -8.59 -5.53 -21.56
CA THR A 41 -9.48 -4.70 -20.74
C THR A 41 -10.81 -5.40 -20.50
N LEU A 42 -11.43 -5.98 -21.54
CA LEU A 42 -12.68 -6.72 -21.41
C LEU A 42 -12.51 -7.99 -20.56
N LEU A 43 -11.40 -8.71 -20.72
CA LEU A 43 -11.07 -9.88 -19.91
C LEU A 43 -10.87 -9.49 -18.43
N ALA A 44 -10.12 -8.42 -18.16
CA ALA A 44 -9.93 -7.91 -16.81
C ALA A 44 -11.27 -7.50 -16.17
N LEU A 45 -12.13 -6.80 -16.93
CA LEU A 45 -13.46 -6.42 -16.47
C LEU A 45 -14.33 -7.65 -16.18
N TYR A 46 -14.31 -8.67 -17.05
CA TYR A 46 -15.02 -9.91 -16.84
C TYR A 46 -14.57 -10.62 -15.55
N ILE A 47 -13.25 -10.72 -15.33
CA ILE A 47 -12.70 -11.30 -14.10
C ILE A 47 -13.16 -10.49 -12.88
N LEU A 48 -13.11 -9.16 -12.94
CA LEU A 48 -13.56 -8.30 -11.84
C LEU A 48 -15.05 -8.50 -11.53
N VAL A 49 -15.91 -8.53 -12.55
CA VAL A 49 -17.36 -8.75 -12.37
C VAL A 49 -17.65 -10.13 -11.78
N MET A 50 -16.86 -11.14 -12.12
CA MET A 50 -17.01 -12.49 -11.55
C MET A 50 -16.41 -12.63 -10.14
N ALA A 51 -15.30 -11.95 -9.84
CA ALA A 51 -14.56 -12.11 -8.59
C ALA A 51 -15.01 -11.16 -7.47
N VAL A 52 -15.36 -9.91 -7.79
CA VAL A 52 -15.69 -8.90 -6.78
C VAL A 52 -16.97 -9.24 -6.01
N PRO A 53 -18.11 -9.60 -6.64
CA PRO A 53 -19.33 -9.93 -5.90
C PRO A 53 -19.16 -11.08 -4.88
N PRO A 54 -18.58 -12.25 -5.20
CA PRO A 54 -18.38 -13.29 -4.20
C PRO A 54 -17.38 -12.88 -3.12
N LEU A 55 -16.34 -12.10 -3.44
CA LEU A 55 -15.41 -11.57 -2.43
C LEU A 55 -16.09 -10.59 -1.45
N VAL A 56 -16.96 -9.70 -1.96
CA VAL A 56 -17.72 -8.77 -1.12
C VAL A 56 -18.72 -9.53 -0.25
N ARG A 57 -19.40 -10.53 -0.82
CA ARG A 57 -20.31 -11.38 -0.05
C ARG A 57 -19.58 -12.10 1.07
N TRP A 58 -18.49 -12.79 0.75
CA TRP A 58 -17.67 -13.47 1.74
C TRP A 58 -17.05 -12.51 2.78
N GLY A 59 -16.49 -11.40 2.36
CA GLY A 59 -15.72 -10.51 3.25
C GLY A 59 -16.56 -9.58 4.11
N LEU A 60 -17.78 -9.23 3.66
CA LEU A 60 -18.60 -8.20 4.31
C LEU A 60 -20.02 -8.66 4.63
N VAL A 61 -20.71 -9.29 3.69
CA VAL A 61 -22.15 -9.62 3.82
C VAL A 61 -22.35 -10.84 4.71
N ASP A 62 -21.68 -11.94 4.38
CA ASP A 62 -21.80 -13.24 5.04
C ASP A 62 -20.76 -13.39 6.18
N ALA A 63 -20.08 -12.30 6.57
CA ALA A 63 -18.96 -12.29 7.50
C ALA A 63 -19.38 -12.37 8.98
N VAL A 64 -18.56 -13.02 9.80
CA VAL A 64 -18.78 -13.17 11.25
C VAL A 64 -18.01 -12.11 12.02
N TRP A 65 -18.72 -11.07 12.47
CA TRP A 65 -18.15 -9.92 13.17
C TRP A 65 -17.96 -10.12 14.67
N SER A 66 -18.77 -10.96 15.31
CA SER A 66 -18.69 -11.25 16.75
C SER A 66 -18.83 -12.74 17.04
N ALA A 67 -17.90 -13.28 17.84
CA ALA A 67 -17.89 -14.69 18.23
C ALA A 67 -17.19 -14.89 19.58
N PRO A 68 -17.87 -14.63 20.72
CA PRO A 68 -17.26 -14.65 22.05
C PRO A 68 -16.52 -15.97 22.39
N ASN A 69 -17.10 -17.11 21.98
CA ASN A 69 -16.52 -18.45 22.23
C ASN A 69 -15.93 -19.09 20.96
N GLY A 70 -15.79 -18.33 19.87
CA GLY A 70 -15.37 -18.81 18.55
C GLY A 70 -16.31 -19.82 17.90
N GLN A 71 -17.43 -20.19 18.55
CA GLN A 71 -18.39 -21.15 18.02
C GLN A 71 -19.06 -20.65 16.74
N ALA A 72 -19.43 -19.36 16.68
CA ALA A 72 -20.00 -18.77 15.46
C ALA A 72 -19.05 -18.87 14.25
N CYS A 73 -17.73 -18.82 14.47
CA CYS A 73 -16.77 -18.99 13.38
C CYS A 73 -16.54 -20.47 13.00
N ARG A 74 -16.77 -21.43 13.91
CA ARG A 74 -16.62 -22.88 13.64
C ARG A 74 -17.90 -23.54 13.14
N ALA A 75 -19.06 -23.10 13.62
CA ALA A 75 -20.37 -23.62 13.20
C ALA A 75 -20.67 -23.28 11.73
N ALA A 76 -20.01 -22.26 11.21
CA ALA A 76 -20.28 -21.68 9.92
C ALA A 76 -19.33 -22.24 8.81
N SER A 77 -18.61 -23.33 9.09
CA SER A 77 -17.51 -23.91 8.26
C SER A 77 -17.90 -24.48 6.87
N GLY A 78 -19.06 -24.11 6.30
CA GLY A 78 -19.50 -24.52 4.96
C GLY A 78 -19.96 -23.35 4.08
N ASP A 79 -20.71 -22.40 4.65
CA ASP A 79 -21.31 -21.26 3.93
C ASP A 79 -20.91 -19.89 4.50
N ALA A 80 -19.99 -19.84 5.46
CA ALA A 80 -19.65 -18.58 6.12
C ALA A 80 -18.61 -17.75 5.40
N GLY A 81 -18.86 -16.45 5.45
CA GLY A 81 -17.89 -15.44 5.12
C GLY A 81 -16.70 -15.38 6.08
N ALA A 82 -15.87 -14.36 5.89
CA ALA A 82 -14.69 -14.10 6.69
C ALA A 82 -15.04 -13.98 8.19
N CYS A 83 -14.27 -14.63 9.06
CA CYS A 83 -14.41 -14.47 10.52
C CYS A 83 -13.56 -13.29 11.02
N TRP A 84 -14.11 -12.08 10.95
CA TRP A 84 -13.48 -10.88 11.53
C TRP A 84 -13.35 -10.96 13.05
N ALA A 85 -14.23 -11.70 13.74
CA ALA A 85 -14.11 -11.92 15.18
C ALA A 85 -12.79 -12.60 15.57
N PHE A 86 -12.31 -13.56 14.77
CA PHE A 86 -11.01 -14.22 14.98
C PHE A 86 -9.86 -13.25 14.72
N ILE A 87 -9.94 -12.50 13.62
CA ILE A 87 -8.93 -11.50 13.27
C ILE A 87 -8.81 -10.48 14.40
N GLY A 88 -9.92 -9.91 14.88
CA GLY A 88 -9.92 -8.97 16.01
C GLY A 88 -9.35 -9.57 17.29
N ALA A 89 -9.69 -10.83 17.62
CA ALA A 89 -9.17 -11.51 18.80
C ALA A 89 -7.67 -11.85 18.72
N LYS A 90 -7.12 -11.98 17.51
CA LYS A 90 -5.74 -12.41 17.25
C LYS A 90 -4.88 -11.36 16.56
N VAL A 91 -5.39 -10.17 16.29
CA VAL A 91 -4.69 -9.10 15.55
C VAL A 91 -3.33 -8.80 16.19
N ARG A 92 -3.27 -8.75 17.53
CA ARG A 92 -2.01 -8.54 18.26
C ARG A 92 -0.95 -9.60 17.93
N PHE A 93 -1.36 -10.86 17.88
CA PHE A 93 -0.47 -11.97 17.55
C PHE A 93 -0.08 -11.97 16.06
N ILE A 94 -0.99 -11.57 15.17
CA ILE A 94 -0.70 -11.44 13.74
C ILE A 94 0.33 -10.32 13.51
N LEU A 95 0.16 -9.17 14.18
CA LEU A 95 1.02 -8.00 13.99
C LEU A 95 2.38 -8.13 14.68
N PHE A 96 2.43 -8.68 15.90
CA PHE A 96 3.64 -8.69 16.74
C PHE A 96 4.11 -10.10 17.12
N GLY A 97 3.39 -11.15 16.72
CA GLY A 97 3.73 -12.52 17.07
C GLY A 97 3.75 -12.80 18.56
N ARG A 98 4.86 -13.40 19.03
CA ARG A 98 5.09 -13.76 20.44
C ARG A 98 5.86 -12.69 21.21
N TYR A 99 6.02 -11.49 20.66
CA TYR A 99 6.76 -10.42 21.34
C TYR A 99 6.08 -10.05 22.69
N PRO A 100 6.84 -9.89 23.79
CA PRO A 100 6.30 -9.55 25.11
C PRO A 100 5.38 -8.33 25.07
N TYR A 101 4.27 -8.38 25.82
CA TYR A 101 3.21 -7.37 25.74
C TYR A 101 3.71 -5.96 26.07
N ASP A 102 4.48 -5.84 27.15
CA ASP A 102 4.97 -4.55 27.64
C ASP A 102 6.00 -3.89 26.70
N GLU A 103 6.60 -4.68 25.80
CA GLU A 103 7.66 -4.23 24.90
C GLU A 103 7.18 -4.07 23.45
N GLN A 104 5.89 -4.28 23.16
CA GLN A 104 5.33 -4.19 21.79
C GLN A 104 5.46 -2.80 21.15
N TRP A 105 5.69 -1.77 21.96
CA TRP A 105 6.01 -0.43 21.48
C TRP A 105 7.28 -0.44 20.61
N ARG A 106 8.25 -1.32 20.87
CA ARG A 106 9.50 -1.43 20.09
C ARG A 106 9.24 -1.90 18.66
N PRO A 107 8.61 -3.08 18.41
CA PRO A 107 8.07 -3.46 17.12
C PRO A 107 7.26 -2.37 16.40
N SER A 108 6.39 -1.66 17.14
CA SER A 108 5.53 -0.61 16.56
C SER A 108 6.36 0.57 16.04
N VAL A 109 7.38 0.99 16.78
CA VAL A 109 8.34 2.01 16.35
C VAL A 109 9.16 1.53 15.16
N VAL A 110 9.58 0.27 15.13
CA VAL A 110 10.28 -0.31 13.97
C VAL A 110 9.41 -0.24 12.71
N VAL A 111 8.14 -0.63 12.79
CA VAL A 111 7.20 -0.51 11.65
C VAL A 111 7.10 0.94 11.19
N LEU A 112 7.00 1.90 12.12
CA LEU A 112 6.95 3.32 11.78
C LEU A 112 8.24 3.80 11.07
N ILE A 113 9.41 3.37 11.53
CA ILE A 113 10.70 3.67 10.88
C ILE A 113 10.69 3.17 9.43
N PHE A 114 10.25 1.92 9.20
CA PHE A 114 10.15 1.37 7.85
C PHE A 114 9.16 2.14 6.97
N LEU A 115 7.99 2.53 7.50
CA LEU A 115 7.02 3.33 6.75
C LEU A 115 7.60 4.69 6.33
N VAL A 116 8.34 5.36 7.22
CA VAL A 116 9.01 6.63 6.91
C VAL A 116 10.11 6.42 5.85
N MET A 117 10.90 5.36 5.97
CA MET A 117 11.95 5.03 5.00
C MET A 117 11.37 4.70 3.62
N LEU A 118 10.31 3.89 3.55
CA LEU A 118 9.61 3.59 2.31
C LEU A 118 9.02 4.86 1.69
N GLY A 119 8.40 5.72 2.50
CA GLY A 119 7.90 7.02 2.04
C GLY A 119 9.01 7.93 1.49
N ALA A 120 10.19 7.96 2.14
CA ALA A 120 11.36 8.69 1.65
C ALA A 120 11.89 8.08 0.33
N SER A 121 11.89 6.75 0.20
CA SER A 121 12.27 6.06 -1.03
C SER A 121 11.35 6.36 -2.22
N CYS A 122 10.06 6.63 -1.97
CA CYS A 122 9.13 7.04 -3.03
C CYS A 122 9.44 8.45 -3.60
N ASN A 123 10.20 9.28 -2.90
CA ASN A 123 10.59 10.60 -3.38
C ASN A 123 11.94 10.55 -4.10
N GLN A 124 11.93 10.66 -5.42
CA GLN A 124 13.13 10.64 -6.26
C GLN A 124 14.18 11.68 -5.87
N ARG A 125 13.81 12.77 -5.19
CA ARG A 125 14.75 13.79 -4.69
C ARG A 125 15.76 13.25 -3.67
N TRP A 126 15.40 12.19 -2.95
CA TRP A 126 16.24 11.60 -1.90
C TRP A 126 17.20 10.53 -2.45
N TRP A 127 17.04 10.12 -3.70
CA TRP A 127 17.83 9.06 -4.31
C TRP A 127 19.31 9.44 -4.39
N GLY A 128 20.16 8.65 -3.73
CA GLY A 128 21.60 8.84 -3.67
C GLY A 128 22.19 8.40 -2.33
N ARG A 129 23.35 8.96 -1.98
CA ARG A 129 24.04 8.73 -0.71
C ARG A 129 23.16 8.93 0.55
N PRO A 130 22.30 9.97 0.65
CA PRO A 130 21.49 10.15 1.87
C PRO A 130 20.47 9.02 2.06
N LEU A 131 19.89 8.49 0.98
CA LEU A 131 18.96 7.35 1.08
C LEU A 131 19.68 6.09 1.57
N ILE A 132 20.87 5.80 1.06
CA ILE A 132 21.68 4.66 1.54
C ILE A 132 21.98 4.81 3.04
N GLY A 133 22.40 6.00 3.46
CA GLY A 133 22.65 6.29 4.88
C GLY A 133 21.40 6.10 5.74
N LEU A 134 20.25 6.60 5.28
CA LEU A 134 18.96 6.42 5.94
C LEU A 134 18.62 4.93 6.10
N TRP A 135 18.83 4.12 5.05
CA TRP A 135 18.55 2.69 5.08
C TRP A 135 19.47 1.92 6.02
N VAL A 136 20.78 2.17 5.97
CA VAL A 136 21.74 1.52 6.87
C VAL A 136 21.45 1.87 8.33
N VAL A 137 21.23 3.16 8.63
CA VAL A 137 20.92 3.62 9.99
C VAL A 137 19.57 3.08 10.45
N GLY A 138 18.55 3.11 9.60
CA GLY A 138 17.21 2.63 9.92
C GLY A 138 17.16 1.12 10.18
N LEU A 139 17.87 0.32 9.37
CA LEU A 139 18.00 -1.12 9.61
C LEU A 139 18.76 -1.40 10.91
N ALA A 140 19.89 -0.74 11.14
CA ALA A 140 20.63 -0.89 12.39
C ALA A 140 19.77 -0.53 13.61
N ALA A 141 19.04 0.59 13.54
CA ALA A 141 18.10 0.99 14.58
C ALA A 141 17.00 -0.06 14.81
N ALA A 142 16.43 -0.62 13.73
CA ALA A 142 15.41 -1.67 13.83
C ALA A 142 15.92 -2.93 14.55
N PHE A 143 17.11 -3.42 14.21
CA PHE A 143 17.72 -4.59 14.87
C PHE A 143 18.05 -4.33 16.34
N ILE A 144 18.60 -3.16 16.66
CA ILE A 144 18.94 -2.77 18.05
C ILE A 144 17.66 -2.66 18.88
N LEU A 145 16.62 -2.01 18.35
CA LEU A 145 15.36 -1.82 19.07
C LEU A 145 14.63 -3.14 19.30
N MET A 146 14.66 -4.05 18.32
CA MET A 146 14.04 -5.37 18.42
C MET A 146 14.73 -6.31 19.40
N GLY A 147 16.07 -6.41 19.31
CA GLY A 147 16.84 -7.32 20.15
C GLY A 147 17.03 -6.83 21.56
N GLY A 148 17.10 -5.52 21.77
CA GLY A 148 17.45 -4.95 23.06
C GLY A 148 18.84 -5.40 23.52
N GLY A 149 19.09 -5.37 24.84
CA GLY A 149 20.38 -5.73 25.43
C GLY A 149 21.44 -4.63 25.42
N ILE A 150 21.17 -3.52 24.72
CA ILE A 150 22.01 -2.32 24.65
C ILE A 150 21.14 -1.12 25.05
N LEU A 151 21.73 -0.06 25.62
CA LEU A 151 21.02 1.14 26.08
C LEU A 151 20.02 0.91 27.25
N GLY A 152 20.20 -0.18 28.03
CA GLY A 152 19.33 -0.50 29.16
C GLY A 152 18.00 -1.16 28.77
N LEU A 153 17.83 -1.51 27.50
CA LEU A 153 16.65 -2.24 27.01
C LEU A 153 16.73 -3.72 27.42
N SER A 154 15.60 -4.27 27.87
CA SER A 154 15.45 -5.71 28.09
C SER A 154 15.81 -6.48 26.80
N ALA A 155 16.63 -7.52 26.93
CA ALA A 155 17.00 -8.38 25.82
C ALA A 155 15.82 -9.30 25.46
N VAL A 156 15.45 -9.34 24.18
CA VAL A 156 14.35 -10.18 23.67
C VAL A 156 14.91 -11.17 22.66
N ASP A 157 14.68 -12.46 22.92
CA ASP A 157 15.14 -13.56 22.07
C ASP A 157 14.61 -13.42 20.63
N THR A 158 15.48 -13.65 19.66
CA THR A 158 15.17 -13.62 18.22
C THR A 158 14.11 -14.65 17.83
N LEU A 159 13.95 -15.73 18.61
CA LEU A 159 12.87 -16.72 18.44
C LEU A 159 11.46 -16.14 18.65
N LEU A 160 11.36 -15.00 19.33
CA LEU A 160 10.08 -14.31 19.57
C LEU A 160 9.76 -13.29 18.48
N TRP A 161 10.75 -12.93 17.63
CA TRP A 161 10.57 -11.96 16.56
C TRP A 161 9.68 -12.57 15.48
N ASN A 162 8.52 -11.98 15.27
CA ASN A 162 7.50 -12.45 14.35
C ASN A 162 6.60 -11.28 13.96
N GLY A 163 5.70 -11.51 13.01
CA GLY A 163 4.69 -10.52 12.59
C GLY A 163 5.24 -9.46 11.64
N LEU A 164 4.56 -8.31 11.59
CA LEU A 164 4.81 -7.23 10.63
C LEU A 164 6.26 -6.75 10.58
N PRO A 165 6.94 -6.48 11.70
CA PRO A 165 8.29 -5.95 11.64
C PRO A 165 9.27 -6.92 10.96
N LEU A 166 9.16 -8.23 11.24
CA LEU A 166 10.03 -9.22 10.61
C LEU A 166 9.75 -9.31 9.11
N THR A 167 8.47 -9.28 8.71
CA THR A 167 8.12 -9.27 7.29
C THR A 167 8.65 -8.04 6.57
N LEU A 168 8.63 -6.87 7.22
CA LEU A 168 9.16 -5.64 6.63
C LEU A 168 10.68 -5.68 6.52
N ILE A 169 11.40 -6.19 7.52
CA ILE A 169 12.86 -6.35 7.48
C ILE A 169 13.29 -7.28 6.33
N LEU A 170 12.51 -8.33 6.05
CA LEU A 170 12.84 -9.32 5.02
C LEU A 170 12.40 -8.92 3.60
N ALA A 171 11.37 -8.08 3.47
CA ALA A 171 10.79 -7.72 2.18
C ALA A 171 11.56 -6.62 1.43
N VAL A 172 12.43 -5.89 2.12
CA VAL A 172 13.16 -4.70 1.65
C VAL A 172 14.64 -5.00 1.46
#